data_AF-A0A524JFF2-F1
#
_entry.id   AF-A0A524JFF2-F1
#
_cell.length_a   1.000
_cell.length_b   1.000
_cell.length_c   1.000
_cell.angle_alpha   90.00
_cell.angle_beta   90.00
_cell.angle_gamma   90.00
#
_symmetry.space_group_name_H-M   'P 1'
#
loop_
_entity.id
_entity.type
_entity.pdbx_description
1 polymer ?
#
loop_
_entity_poly.entity_id
_entity_poly.type
_entity_poly.pdbx_seq_one_letter_code
_entity_poly.pdbx_strand_id
1 'polypeptide(L)'
;GNSKVQEYRRSGDDPHDAIESSARTVIEIKHKANATHNGGQLQFGPDRLLYISTGDGGGSGDPDENAQDKRSLLGKILRIDPRQATGRGYRVPAGNPFVKRRGLAEIFSLGLRNPWRFSFDRATGNLVIADVGQASREEIDYLSPKDARGGNFGWDAFEGSKRFRSPDSSPPPDRHIKPIYEYRHAGGNCAIVGGYVVRDSRIESLFGRYLYADYCKGQLRSLIPRTYGGRDDRPLGISKAEVNSFGEDSEGRIYFASLATGKVFAILPE
;
A
#
# COMPACT_ATOMS: atom_id res chain seq x y z
N GLY A 1 -16.96 6.27 7.17
CA GLY A 1 -16.51 7.26 8.17
C GLY A 1 -15.16 7.80 7.74
N ASN A 2 -14.79 9.03 8.09
CA ASN A 2 -13.49 9.60 7.70
C ASN A 2 -12.32 8.85 8.34
N SER A 3 -11.21 8.72 7.62
CA SER A 3 -9.96 8.19 8.17
C SER A 3 -9.15 9.31 8.80
N LYS A 4 -8.54 9.04 9.95
CA LYS A 4 -7.68 9.98 10.68
C LYS A 4 -6.33 9.35 10.93
N VAL A 5 -5.27 10.10 10.65
CA VAL A 5 -3.92 9.77 11.11
C VAL A 5 -3.65 10.59 12.35
N GLN A 6 -3.29 9.92 13.43
CA GLN A 6 -3.00 10.55 14.72
C GLN A 6 -1.55 10.27 15.14
N GLU A 7 -0.95 11.26 15.77
CA GLU A 7 0.33 11.15 16.45
C GLU A 7 0.10 11.06 17.95
N TYR A 8 0.82 10.15 18.59
CA TYR A 8 0.88 9.99 20.03
C TYR A 8 2.35 10.07 20.48
N ARG A 9 2.58 10.58 21.68
CA ARG A 9 3.90 10.59 22.34
C ARG A 9 4.02 9.38 23.25
N ARG A 10 5.16 8.68 23.16
CA ARG A 10 5.54 7.63 24.12
C ARG A 10 5.67 8.22 25.52
N SER A 11 5.27 7.48 26.54
CA SER A 11 5.47 7.87 27.94
C SER A 11 6.96 7.99 28.29
N GLY A 12 7.29 8.99 29.10
CA GLY A 12 8.63 9.12 29.70
C GLY A 12 8.87 8.11 30.80
N ASP A 13 7.79 7.64 31.44
CA ASP A 13 7.82 6.76 32.61
C ASP A 13 7.79 5.27 32.22
N ASP A 14 7.12 4.93 31.11
CA ASP A 14 7.04 3.56 30.58
C ASP A 14 7.29 3.54 29.05
N PRO A 15 8.34 2.85 28.55
CA PRO A 15 8.61 2.76 27.12
C PRO A 15 7.60 1.93 26.30
N HIS A 16 6.70 1.19 26.95
CA HIS A 16 5.66 0.38 26.31
C HIS A 16 4.32 1.11 26.16
N ASP A 17 4.18 2.29 26.77
CA ASP A 17 2.94 3.06 26.78
C ASP A 17 2.99 4.32 25.92
N ALA A 18 1.85 4.64 25.32
CA ALA A 18 1.58 5.93 24.69
C ALA A 18 0.71 6.80 25.60
N ILE A 19 0.98 8.11 25.64
CA ILE A 19 0.19 9.07 26.40
C ILE A 19 -1.07 9.39 25.60
N GLU A 20 -2.22 8.84 25.99
CA GLU A 20 -3.48 9.03 25.24
C GLU A 20 -3.85 10.52 25.06
N SER A 21 -3.67 11.34 26.10
CA SER A 21 -3.94 12.78 26.07
C SER A 21 -3.00 13.58 25.16
N SER A 22 -1.96 12.94 24.62
CA SER A 22 -1.06 13.55 23.64
C SER A 22 -1.54 13.44 22.19
N ALA A 23 -2.69 12.77 21.96
CA ALA A 23 -3.25 12.57 20.64
C ALA A 23 -3.34 13.88 19.85
N ARG A 24 -2.70 13.90 18.69
CA ARG A 24 -2.72 15.02 17.75
C ARG A 24 -3.13 14.53 16.38
N THR A 25 -4.21 15.08 15.84
CA THR A 25 -4.59 14.81 14.45
C THR A 25 -3.53 15.37 13.51
N VAL A 26 -2.88 14.47 12.76
CA VAL A 26 -1.93 14.83 11.71
C VAL A 26 -2.72 15.23 10.47
N ILE A 27 -3.50 14.31 9.92
CA ILE A 27 -4.34 14.53 8.74
C ILE A 27 -5.67 13.79 8.88
N GLU A 28 -6.74 14.42 8.39
CA GLU A 28 -8.06 13.79 8.22
C GLU A 28 -8.37 13.65 6.74
N ILE A 29 -8.75 12.44 6.33
CA ILE A 29 -9.09 12.07 4.96
C ILE A 29 -10.58 11.80 4.92
N LYS A 30 -11.31 12.63 4.15
CA LYS A 30 -12.77 12.56 4.08
C LYS A 30 -13.20 11.39 3.19
N HIS A 31 -14.07 10.53 3.72
CA HIS A 31 -14.78 9.48 2.97
C HIS A 31 -16.24 9.90 2.86
N LYS A 32 -16.66 10.36 1.67
CA LYS A 32 -17.97 10.98 1.48
C LYS A 32 -19.11 9.98 1.26
N ALA A 33 -18.84 8.88 0.55
CA ALA A 33 -19.90 7.99 0.05
C ALA A 33 -19.92 6.59 0.68
N ASN A 34 -18.78 5.88 0.78
CA ASN A 34 -18.76 4.49 1.26
C ASN A 34 -17.81 4.25 2.45
N ALA A 35 -18.02 3.13 3.13
CA ALA A 35 -17.25 2.69 4.30
C ALA A 35 -16.18 1.63 3.98
N THR A 36 -16.03 1.25 2.70
CA THR A 36 -15.08 0.25 2.22
C THR A 36 -13.91 0.92 1.48
N HIS A 37 -12.85 0.14 1.23
CA HIS A 37 -11.61 0.60 0.57
C HIS A 37 -10.98 1.81 1.28
N ASN A 38 -10.72 1.66 2.57
CA ASN A 38 -10.12 2.74 3.36
C ASN A 38 -8.60 2.81 3.18
N GLY A 39 -7.95 1.73 2.72
CA GLY A 39 -6.50 1.58 2.83
C GLY A 39 -6.07 1.69 4.30
N GLY A 40 -5.16 2.62 4.58
CA GLY A 40 -4.80 3.02 5.94
C GLY A 40 -3.42 2.60 6.42
N GLN A 41 -2.61 1.91 5.59
CA GLN A 41 -1.22 1.66 5.97
C GLN A 41 -0.43 2.97 6.06
N LEU A 42 0.38 3.05 7.12
CA LEU A 42 1.37 4.08 7.38
C LEU A 42 2.76 3.48 7.26
N GLN A 43 3.67 4.15 6.54
CA GLN A 43 5.06 3.73 6.49
C GLN A 43 6.00 4.92 6.30
N PHE A 44 7.08 4.96 7.06
CA PHE A 44 8.15 5.91 6.79
C PHE A 44 8.99 5.43 5.61
N GLY A 45 9.15 6.30 4.61
CA GLY A 45 9.96 6.02 3.44
C GLY A 45 11.46 6.21 3.69
N PRO A 46 12.30 5.86 2.71
CA PRO A 46 13.76 6.04 2.79
C PRO A 46 14.19 7.51 2.93
N ASP A 47 13.29 8.45 2.64
CA ASP A 47 13.46 9.88 2.80
C ASP A 47 13.00 10.43 4.16
N ARG A 48 12.64 9.54 5.09
CA ARG A 48 12.16 9.85 6.46
C ARG A 48 10.85 10.64 6.49
N LEU A 49 10.05 10.55 5.43
CA LEU A 49 8.71 11.12 5.37
C LEU A 49 7.66 10.04 5.53
N LEU A 50 6.46 10.43 5.97
CA LEU A 50 5.36 9.51 6.19
C LEU A 50 4.59 9.32 4.89
N TYR A 51 4.50 8.07 4.46
CA TYR A 51 3.66 7.62 3.36
C TYR A 51 2.37 7.00 3.91
N ILE A 52 1.26 7.30 3.24
CA ILE A 52 -0.08 6.89 3.66
C ILE A 52 -0.80 6.31 2.44
N SER A 53 -1.26 5.08 2.53
CA SER A 53 -2.12 4.48 1.50
C SER A 53 -3.58 4.83 1.76
N THR A 54 -4.30 5.25 0.74
CA THR A 54 -5.75 5.48 0.78
C THR A 54 -6.42 4.73 -0.36
N GLY A 55 -7.48 3.99 -0.06
CA GLY A 55 -8.31 3.42 -1.12
C GLY A 55 -9.22 4.48 -1.73
N ASP A 56 -9.85 4.15 -2.85
CA ASP A 56 -10.75 5.00 -3.65
C ASP A 56 -12.03 5.39 -2.92
N GLY A 57 -12.29 4.84 -1.74
CA GLY A 57 -13.48 5.11 -0.97
C GLY A 57 -14.69 4.26 -1.36
N GLY A 58 -14.47 3.14 -2.06
CA GLY A 58 -15.45 2.08 -2.25
C GLY A 58 -16.41 2.28 -3.41
N GLY A 59 -17.34 1.35 -3.54
CA GLY A 59 -18.26 1.28 -4.68
C GLY A 59 -17.69 0.49 -5.85
N SER A 60 -18.58 0.05 -6.75
CA SER A 60 -18.17 -0.70 -7.93
C SER A 60 -17.67 0.26 -9.01
N GLY A 61 -16.36 0.30 -9.21
CA GLY A 61 -15.74 1.02 -10.33
C GLY A 61 -15.61 2.49 -10.05
N ASP A 62 -15.20 2.83 -8.82
CA ASP A 62 -14.90 4.19 -8.38
C ASP A 62 -15.95 5.23 -8.82
N PRO A 63 -17.21 5.12 -8.37
CA PRO A 63 -18.32 5.95 -8.86
C PRO A 63 -18.16 7.45 -8.57
N ASP A 64 -17.28 7.81 -7.62
CA ASP A 64 -16.93 9.19 -7.28
C ASP A 64 -15.67 9.69 -8.04
N GLU A 65 -15.11 8.88 -8.93
CA GLU A 65 -13.87 9.11 -9.70
C GLU A 65 -12.67 9.52 -8.81
N ASN A 66 -12.62 9.02 -7.58
CA ASN A 66 -11.66 9.44 -6.57
C ASN A 66 -10.22 9.12 -6.97
N ALA A 67 -9.97 7.94 -7.54
CA ALA A 67 -8.63 7.45 -7.84
C ALA A 67 -7.93 8.33 -8.88
N GLN A 68 -8.66 8.84 -9.88
CA GLN A 68 -8.15 9.76 -10.90
C GLN A 68 -8.28 11.24 -10.50
N ASP A 69 -9.24 11.60 -9.64
CA ASP A 69 -9.38 12.99 -9.19
C ASP A 69 -8.21 13.43 -8.31
N LYS A 70 -7.48 14.43 -8.81
CA LYS A 70 -6.36 15.08 -8.11
C LYS A 70 -6.84 16.04 -7.02
N ARG A 71 -8.14 16.29 -6.90
CA ARG A 71 -8.76 17.07 -5.81
C ARG A 71 -9.25 16.17 -4.67
N SER A 72 -9.10 14.86 -4.80
CA SER A 72 -9.38 13.86 -3.75
C SER A 72 -8.09 13.28 -3.18
N LEU A 73 -8.11 12.95 -1.90
CA LEU A 73 -7.02 12.21 -1.22
C LEU A 73 -7.23 10.70 -1.27
N LEU A 74 -8.31 10.22 -1.89
CA LEU A 74 -8.69 8.81 -1.99
C LEU A 74 -8.09 8.16 -3.24
N GLY A 75 -7.76 6.88 -3.18
CA GLY A 75 -7.13 6.11 -4.25
C GLY A 75 -5.68 6.56 -4.54
N LYS A 76 -4.92 6.85 -3.48
CA LYS A 76 -3.59 7.47 -3.54
C LYS A 76 -2.57 6.76 -2.66
N ILE A 77 -1.29 6.97 -2.99
CA ILE A 77 -0.24 7.07 -1.97
C ILE A 77 -0.03 8.55 -1.68
N LEU A 78 -0.19 8.95 -0.42
CA LEU A 78 0.13 10.30 0.06
C LEU A 78 1.53 10.32 0.67
N ARG A 79 2.18 11.49 0.68
CA ARG A 79 3.48 11.70 1.32
C ARG A 79 3.52 13.04 2.05
N ILE A 80 3.72 12.99 3.35
CA ILE A 80 3.75 14.17 4.23
C ILE A 80 4.95 14.14 5.17
N ASP A 81 5.32 15.29 5.70
CA ASP A 81 6.19 15.38 6.88
C ASP A 81 5.29 15.53 8.12
N PRO A 82 5.13 14.50 8.97
CA PRO A 82 4.14 14.50 10.04
C PRO A 82 4.49 15.47 11.18
N ARG A 83 5.72 16.00 11.20
CA ARG A 83 6.14 17.00 12.19
C ARG A 83 5.25 18.23 12.08
N GLN A 84 4.77 18.70 13.23
CA GLN A 84 3.83 19.80 13.32
C GLN A 84 4.31 21.04 12.54
N ALA A 85 3.34 21.70 11.89
CA ALA A 85 3.54 22.95 11.18
C ALA A 85 2.58 24.01 11.73
N THR A 86 2.89 25.29 11.53
CA THR A 86 1.97 26.37 11.89
C THR A 86 0.67 26.23 11.09
N GLY A 87 -0.46 26.09 11.79
CA GLY A 87 -1.79 25.99 11.17
C GLY A 87 -2.17 24.64 10.54
N ARG A 88 -1.27 23.63 10.53
CA ARG A 88 -1.57 22.27 10.04
C ARG A 88 -0.86 21.20 10.89
N GLY A 89 -1.46 20.01 10.96
CA GLY A 89 -0.84 18.86 11.63
C GLY A 89 0.40 18.28 10.94
N TYR A 90 0.83 18.81 9.80
CA TYR A 90 1.97 18.31 9.02
C TYR A 90 2.49 19.39 8.07
N ARG A 91 3.64 19.15 7.45
CA ARG A 91 4.13 19.90 6.29
C ARG A 91 3.99 19.07 5.02
N VAL A 92 3.72 19.74 3.91
CA VAL A 92 3.81 19.11 2.59
C VAL A 92 5.26 19.21 2.09
N PRO A 93 5.92 18.09 1.75
CA PRO A 93 7.26 18.11 1.19
C PRO A 93 7.30 18.86 -0.15
N ALA A 94 8.25 19.79 -0.32
CA ALA A 94 8.39 20.57 -1.56
C ALA A 94 8.64 19.69 -2.81
N GLY A 95 9.17 18.48 -2.61
CA GLY A 95 9.40 17.50 -3.67
C GLY A 95 8.16 16.73 -4.12
N ASN A 96 6.97 16.98 -3.56
CA ASN A 96 5.74 16.33 -4.02
C ASN A 96 5.31 16.84 -5.42
N PRO A 97 4.72 15.96 -6.25
CA PRO A 97 4.46 16.25 -7.67
C PRO A 97 3.42 17.36 -7.91
N PHE A 98 2.53 17.62 -6.95
CA PHE A 98 1.42 18.56 -7.07
C PHE A 98 1.58 19.84 -6.23
N VAL A 99 2.74 20.09 -5.61
CA VAL A 99 2.99 21.35 -4.87
C VAL A 99 2.87 22.58 -5.78
N LYS A 100 3.32 22.47 -7.03
CA LYS A 100 3.33 23.55 -8.03
C LYS A 100 2.49 23.22 -9.27
N ARG A 101 1.58 22.26 -9.16
CA ARG A 101 0.72 21.79 -10.26
C ARG A 101 -0.70 21.64 -9.77
N ARG A 102 -1.66 21.52 -10.69
CA ARG A 102 -3.06 21.28 -10.32
C ARG A 102 -3.21 19.91 -9.62
N GLY A 103 -3.63 19.94 -8.37
CA GLY A 103 -3.88 18.77 -7.53
C GLY A 103 -3.64 19.08 -6.05
N LEU A 104 -4.01 18.17 -5.16
CA LEU A 104 -3.69 18.25 -3.74
C LEU A 104 -2.21 17.93 -3.53
N ALA A 105 -1.54 18.76 -2.75
CA ALA A 105 -0.09 18.77 -2.64
C ALA A 105 0.45 17.56 -1.85
N GLU A 106 -0.41 16.89 -1.09
CA GLU A 106 -0.14 15.67 -0.32
C GLU A 106 0.03 14.43 -1.21
N ILE A 107 -0.54 14.45 -2.42
CA ILE A 107 -0.53 13.29 -3.33
C ILE A 107 0.89 13.00 -3.80
N PHE A 108 1.37 11.79 -3.55
CA PHE A 108 2.62 11.26 -4.09
C PHE A 108 2.38 10.44 -5.35
N SER A 109 1.37 9.58 -5.35
CA SER A 109 0.93 8.78 -6.50
C SER A 109 -0.59 8.66 -6.52
N LEU A 110 -1.16 8.32 -7.67
CA LEU A 110 -2.61 8.23 -7.87
C LEU A 110 -3.02 7.04 -8.72
N GLY A 111 -4.33 6.82 -8.84
CA GLY A 111 -4.90 5.76 -9.68
C GLY A 111 -4.80 4.38 -9.05
N LEU A 112 -4.98 4.30 -7.73
CA LEU A 112 -4.99 3.06 -6.95
C LEU A 112 -6.41 2.78 -6.47
N ARG A 113 -6.76 1.50 -6.30
CA ARG A 113 -8.09 1.07 -5.85
C ARG A 113 -8.16 0.94 -4.34
N ASN A 114 -7.46 -0.04 -3.80
CA ASN A 114 -7.39 -0.32 -2.37
C ASN A 114 -5.99 -0.87 -2.07
N PRO A 115 -4.96 0.00 -2.05
CA PRO A 115 -3.58 -0.37 -1.75
C PRO A 115 -3.47 -0.84 -0.29
N TRP A 116 -3.82 -2.11 -0.07
CA TRP A 116 -4.02 -2.70 1.25
C TRP A 116 -2.71 -2.75 2.02
N ARG A 117 -1.65 -3.18 1.33
CA ARG A 117 -0.29 -3.12 1.85
C ARG A 117 0.71 -2.60 0.82
N PHE A 118 1.64 -1.79 1.28
CA PHE A 118 2.83 -1.37 0.55
C PHE A 118 4.06 -1.44 1.46
N SER A 119 5.25 -1.46 0.87
CA SER A 119 6.51 -1.40 1.62
C SER A 119 7.63 -0.78 0.80
N PHE A 120 8.72 -0.41 1.47
CA PHE A 120 9.96 -0.03 0.81
C PHE A 120 10.97 -1.16 0.96
N ASP A 121 11.55 -1.59 -0.16
CA ASP A 121 12.68 -2.50 -0.14
C ASP A 121 13.88 -1.83 0.55
N ARG A 122 14.30 -2.33 1.71
CA ARG A 122 15.37 -1.72 2.52
C ARG A 122 16.69 -1.55 1.77
N ALA A 123 16.98 -2.41 0.79
CA ALA A 123 18.24 -2.37 0.06
C ALA A 123 18.25 -1.33 -1.07
N THR A 124 17.10 -1.10 -1.70
CA THR A 124 17.02 -0.27 -2.91
C THR A 124 16.22 1.01 -2.73
N GLY A 125 15.38 1.09 -1.69
CA GLY A 125 14.39 2.14 -1.48
C GLY A 125 13.21 2.08 -2.45
N ASN A 126 13.11 1.04 -3.29
CA ASN A 126 11.98 0.88 -4.20
C ASN A 126 10.68 0.66 -3.44
N LEU A 127 9.62 1.30 -3.92
CA LEU A 127 8.25 1.15 -3.41
C LEU A 127 7.64 -0.11 -4.03
N VAL A 128 7.05 -0.95 -3.18
CA VAL A 128 6.23 -2.10 -3.57
C VAL A 128 4.81 -1.85 -3.09
N ILE A 129 3.80 -2.03 -3.95
CA ILE A 129 2.39 -1.87 -3.60
C ILE A 129 1.67 -3.16 -3.97
N ALA A 130 0.87 -3.70 -3.06
CA ALA A 130 -0.11 -4.72 -3.35
C ALA A 130 -1.50 -4.08 -3.33
N ASP A 131 -2.07 -3.87 -4.52
CA ASP A 131 -3.34 -3.20 -4.70
C ASP A 131 -4.45 -4.22 -4.97
N VAL A 132 -5.52 -4.15 -4.17
CA VAL A 132 -6.65 -5.07 -4.27
C VAL A 132 -7.57 -4.61 -5.37
N GLY A 133 -7.71 -5.43 -6.41
CA GLY A 133 -8.57 -5.12 -7.55
C GLY A 133 -10.04 -5.44 -7.29
N GLN A 134 -10.88 -5.21 -8.32
CA GLN A 134 -12.33 -5.24 -8.16
C GLN A 134 -12.99 -6.57 -8.49
N ALA A 135 -12.71 -7.07 -9.70
CA ALA A 135 -13.52 -8.08 -10.35
C ALA A 135 -12.69 -9.24 -10.89
N SER A 136 -11.48 -8.96 -11.38
CA SER A 136 -10.75 -9.94 -12.18
C SER A 136 -9.25 -9.96 -11.99
N ARG A 137 -8.65 -8.96 -11.33
CA ARG A 137 -7.21 -8.88 -11.14
C ARG A 137 -6.85 -8.45 -9.73
N GLU A 138 -5.80 -9.06 -9.23
CA GLU A 138 -5.00 -8.61 -8.10
C GLU A 138 -3.62 -8.22 -8.63
N GLU A 139 -2.97 -7.21 -8.04
CA GLU A 139 -1.73 -6.69 -8.61
C GLU A 139 -0.64 -6.32 -7.60
N ILE A 140 0.60 -6.40 -8.08
CA ILE A 140 1.81 -5.93 -7.39
C ILE A 140 2.53 -4.94 -8.29
N ASP A 141 2.76 -3.74 -7.78
CA ASP A 141 3.64 -2.73 -8.38
C ASP A 141 4.99 -2.71 -7.68
N TYR A 142 6.06 -2.46 -8.43
CA TYR A 142 7.41 -2.31 -7.88
C TYR A 142 8.22 -1.31 -8.70
N LEU A 143 8.59 -0.18 -8.12
CA LEU A 143 9.26 0.90 -8.84
C LEU A 143 10.03 1.83 -7.90
N SER A 144 10.94 2.62 -8.47
CA SER A 144 11.68 3.61 -7.70
C SER A 144 10.76 4.71 -7.17
N PRO A 145 11.07 5.36 -6.03
CA PRO A 145 10.31 6.52 -5.57
C PRO A 145 10.27 7.65 -6.60
N LYS A 146 11.28 7.76 -7.46
CA LYS A 146 11.31 8.74 -8.55
C LYS A 146 10.21 8.48 -9.57
N ASP A 147 10.00 7.21 -9.93
CA ASP A 147 9.01 6.80 -10.93
C ASP A 147 7.59 6.76 -10.34
N ALA A 148 7.47 6.41 -9.05
CA ALA A 148 6.20 6.49 -8.33
C ALA A 148 5.72 7.92 -8.13
N ARG A 149 6.63 8.90 -8.05
CA ARG A 149 6.28 10.31 -7.82
C ARG A 149 5.50 10.91 -8.99
N GLY A 150 4.22 11.14 -8.78
CA GLY A 150 3.24 11.58 -9.77
C GLY A 150 2.77 10.46 -10.69
N GLY A 151 3.18 9.22 -10.41
CA GLY A 151 2.81 8.02 -11.14
C GLY A 151 1.32 7.72 -10.99
N ASN A 152 0.69 7.36 -12.12
CA ASN A 152 -0.71 6.96 -12.18
C ASN A 152 -0.77 5.45 -12.40
N PHE A 153 -1.34 4.69 -11.47
CA PHE A 153 -1.46 3.24 -11.54
C PHE A 153 -2.67 2.77 -12.36
N GLY A 154 -3.50 3.71 -12.82
CA GLY A 154 -4.48 3.47 -13.87
C GLY A 154 -5.88 3.10 -13.39
N TRP A 155 -6.08 2.74 -12.12
CA TRP A 155 -7.44 2.55 -11.58
C TRP A 155 -8.20 3.89 -11.59
N ASP A 156 -9.44 3.95 -12.06
CA ASP A 156 -10.32 2.82 -12.41
C ASP A 156 -10.46 2.56 -13.92
N ALA A 157 -9.68 3.26 -14.72
CA ALA A 157 -9.54 3.01 -16.16
C ALA A 157 -8.97 1.60 -16.46
N PHE A 158 -8.11 1.08 -15.59
CA PHE A 158 -7.47 -0.22 -15.73
C PHE A 158 -7.56 -0.98 -14.41
N GLU A 159 -7.74 -2.30 -14.51
CA GLU A 159 -7.67 -3.25 -13.39
C GLU A 159 -6.53 -4.22 -13.70
N GLY A 160 -5.38 -4.06 -13.04
CA GLY A 160 -4.16 -4.62 -13.60
C GLY A 160 -3.80 -3.97 -14.93
N SER A 161 -3.26 -4.78 -15.84
CA SER A 161 -3.03 -4.39 -17.23
C SER A 161 -4.28 -4.41 -18.11
N LYS A 162 -5.44 -4.85 -17.59
CA LYS A 162 -6.67 -5.02 -18.37
C LYS A 162 -7.49 -3.73 -18.32
N ARG A 163 -8.02 -3.31 -19.47
CA ARG A 163 -9.01 -2.22 -19.50
C ARG A 163 -10.22 -2.61 -18.66
N PHE A 164 -10.53 -1.79 -17.67
CA PHE A 164 -11.75 -1.89 -16.91
C PHE A 164 -12.82 -1.01 -17.60
N ARG A 165 -14.04 -1.53 -17.71
CA ARG A 165 -15.17 -0.86 -18.35
C ARG A 165 -16.36 -0.96 -17.43
N SER A 166 -16.71 0.16 -16.84
CA SER A 166 -17.91 0.38 -16.04
C SER A 166 -18.59 1.66 -16.58
N PRO A 167 -19.90 1.86 -16.41
CA PRO A 167 -20.54 3.15 -16.72
C PRO A 167 -19.80 4.34 -16.10
N ASP A 168 -19.26 4.15 -14.90
CA ASP A 168 -18.55 5.19 -14.14
C ASP A 168 -17.04 5.22 -14.43
N SER A 169 -16.53 4.35 -15.32
CA SER A 169 -15.08 4.22 -15.47
C SER A 169 -14.41 5.44 -16.08
N SER A 170 -13.36 5.92 -15.42
CA SER A 170 -12.58 7.07 -15.86
C SER A 170 -12.04 6.87 -17.29
N PRO A 171 -11.90 7.95 -18.09
CA PRO A 171 -11.15 7.89 -19.34
C PRO A 171 -9.74 7.32 -19.10
N PRO A 172 -9.21 6.45 -19.99
CA PRO A 172 -7.84 5.96 -19.86
C PRO A 172 -6.85 7.13 -19.77
N PRO A 173 -5.96 7.17 -18.76
CA PRO A 173 -4.89 8.16 -18.74
C PRO A 173 -3.90 7.92 -19.89
N ASP A 174 -3.25 8.99 -20.37
CA ASP A 174 -2.25 8.92 -21.45
C ASP A 174 -1.13 7.91 -21.16
N ARG A 175 -0.77 7.77 -19.88
CA ARG A 175 0.18 6.79 -19.37
C ARG A 175 -0.32 6.26 -18.04
N HIS A 176 -0.24 4.95 -17.86
CA HIS A 176 -0.35 4.29 -16.56
C HIS A 176 0.89 3.44 -16.31
N ILE A 177 1.24 3.29 -15.05
CA ILE A 177 2.20 2.31 -14.58
C ILE A 177 1.52 0.96 -14.63
N LYS A 178 2.21 -0.03 -15.22
CA LYS A 178 1.72 -1.40 -15.26
C LYS A 178 2.26 -2.16 -14.05
N PRO A 179 1.47 -3.06 -13.47
CA PRO A 179 1.96 -3.90 -12.39
C PRO A 179 3.09 -4.80 -12.88
N ILE A 180 4.00 -5.11 -11.96
CA ILE A 180 5.09 -6.06 -12.23
C ILE A 180 4.59 -7.50 -12.19
N TYR A 181 3.46 -7.75 -11.53
CA TYR A 181 2.80 -9.04 -11.44
C TYR A 181 1.30 -8.84 -11.22
N GLU A 182 0.49 -9.65 -11.88
CA GLU A 182 -0.96 -9.68 -11.69
C GLU A 182 -1.46 -11.13 -11.74
N TYR A 183 -2.56 -11.41 -11.05
CA TYR A 183 -3.22 -12.71 -11.11
C TYR A 183 -4.74 -12.59 -11.06
N ARG A 184 -5.44 -13.65 -11.48
CA ARG A 184 -6.90 -13.65 -11.58
C ARG A 184 -7.57 -13.98 -10.25
N HIS A 185 -8.76 -13.43 -10.04
CA HIS A 185 -9.78 -13.92 -9.10
C HIS A 185 -10.29 -15.30 -9.54
N ALA A 186 -9.44 -16.32 -9.40
CA ALA A 186 -9.71 -17.69 -9.80
C ALA A 186 -9.02 -18.65 -8.85
N GLY A 187 -9.55 -19.87 -8.72
CA GLY A 187 -8.94 -20.91 -7.88
C GLY A 187 -8.80 -20.51 -6.41
N GLY A 188 -9.80 -19.80 -5.88
CA GLY A 188 -9.89 -19.35 -4.49
C GLY A 188 -9.29 -17.97 -4.17
N ASN A 189 -8.68 -17.32 -5.17
CA ASN A 189 -8.11 -15.98 -5.02
C ASN A 189 -9.19 -14.89 -4.98
N CYS A 190 -9.01 -13.86 -4.14
CA CYS A 190 -9.99 -12.77 -4.02
C CYS A 190 -9.42 -11.41 -3.62
N ALA A 191 -8.26 -11.36 -2.96
CA ALA A 191 -7.71 -10.12 -2.42
C ALA A 191 -6.24 -10.32 -2.04
N ILE A 192 -5.35 -9.58 -2.69
CA ILE A 192 -3.93 -9.64 -2.41
C ILE A 192 -3.60 -9.01 -1.06
N VAL A 193 -2.63 -9.60 -0.39
CA VAL A 193 -2.03 -9.07 0.82
C VAL A 193 -0.53 -8.97 0.60
N GLY A 194 -0.04 -7.73 0.49
CA GLY A 194 1.36 -7.43 0.29
C GLY A 194 2.20 -7.55 1.56
N GLY A 195 3.48 -7.87 1.37
CA GLY A 195 4.47 -7.96 2.44
C GLY A 195 5.72 -7.13 2.17
N TYR A 196 6.88 -7.79 2.27
CA TYR A 196 8.19 -7.15 2.21
C TYR A 196 9.10 -7.89 1.23
N VAL A 197 10.08 -7.17 0.68
CA VAL A 197 11.24 -7.79 0.04
C VAL A 197 12.14 -8.29 1.15
N VAL A 198 12.39 -9.60 1.21
CA VAL A 198 13.17 -10.23 2.27
C VAL A 198 14.61 -9.77 2.19
N ARG A 199 15.10 -9.17 3.26
CA ARG A 199 16.51 -8.76 3.43
C ARG A 199 17.18 -9.40 4.65
N ASP A 200 16.53 -10.36 5.31
CA ASP A 200 17.17 -11.25 6.28
C ASP A 200 18.08 -12.23 5.54
N SER A 201 19.40 -12.06 5.70
CA SER A 201 20.40 -12.90 5.03
C SER A 201 20.42 -14.35 5.50
N ARG A 202 19.74 -14.68 6.61
CA ARG A 202 19.64 -16.04 7.13
C ARG A 202 18.61 -16.88 6.37
N ILE A 203 17.70 -16.25 5.60
CA ILE A 203 16.69 -16.94 4.81
C ILE A 203 17.12 -16.90 3.32
N GLU A 204 18.18 -17.64 2.99
CA GLU A 204 18.87 -17.54 1.71
C GLU A 204 17.96 -17.74 0.50
N SER A 205 17.06 -18.72 0.55
CA SER A 205 16.13 -19.01 -0.55
C SER A 205 15.09 -17.91 -0.80
N LEU A 206 14.88 -17.02 0.17
CA LEU A 206 13.98 -15.88 0.07
C LEU A 206 14.69 -14.55 -0.10
N PHE A 207 16.01 -14.48 0.11
CA PHE A 207 16.74 -13.22 0.05
C PHE A 207 16.53 -12.49 -1.30
N GLY A 208 16.06 -11.25 -1.22
CA GLY A 208 15.72 -10.40 -2.37
C GLY A 208 14.38 -10.72 -3.05
N ARG A 209 13.59 -11.65 -2.52
CA ARG A 209 12.24 -11.97 -3.02
C ARG A 209 11.19 -11.17 -2.28
N TYR A 210 10.13 -10.78 -2.96
CA TYR A 210 8.96 -10.13 -2.36
C TYR A 210 7.96 -11.19 -1.89
N LEU A 211 7.51 -11.08 -0.65
CA LEU A 211 6.49 -11.95 -0.07
C LEU A 211 5.11 -11.34 -0.20
N TYR A 212 4.13 -12.19 -0.52
CA TYR A 212 2.72 -11.83 -0.54
C TYR A 212 1.87 -13.07 -0.27
N ALA A 213 0.58 -12.84 -0.03
CA ALA A 213 -0.44 -13.88 0.05
C ALA A 213 -1.72 -13.39 -0.62
N ASP A 214 -2.68 -14.29 -0.77
CA ASP A 214 -4.07 -13.93 -1.04
C ASP A 214 -4.89 -14.21 0.22
N TYR A 215 -5.71 -13.26 0.64
CA TYR A 215 -6.49 -13.33 1.87
C TYR A 215 -7.41 -14.56 1.91
N CYS A 216 -8.14 -14.83 0.82
CA CYS A 216 -9.07 -15.95 0.76
C CYS A 216 -8.36 -17.28 0.64
N LYS A 217 -7.28 -17.34 -0.14
CA LYS A 217 -6.57 -18.60 -0.39
C LYS A 217 -5.58 -18.97 0.70
N GLY A 218 -4.99 -17.98 1.37
CA GLY A 218 -4.08 -18.18 2.51
C GLY A 218 -2.68 -18.71 2.18
N GLN A 219 -2.40 -19.04 0.92
CA GLN A 219 -1.09 -19.54 0.51
C GLN A 219 -0.07 -18.40 0.46
N LEU A 220 1.04 -18.56 1.18
CA LEU A 220 2.19 -17.65 1.05
C LEU A 220 2.93 -17.92 -0.24
N ARG A 221 3.27 -16.84 -0.94
CA ARG A 221 3.95 -16.84 -2.23
C ARG A 221 5.09 -15.84 -2.23
N SER A 222 6.02 -16.04 -3.16
CA SER A 222 7.06 -15.06 -3.42
C SER A 222 7.41 -14.96 -4.88
N LEU A 223 7.86 -13.78 -5.30
CA LEU A 223 8.42 -13.53 -6.61
C LEU A 223 9.71 -12.72 -6.50
N ILE A 224 10.50 -12.67 -7.56
CA ILE A 224 11.65 -11.78 -7.68
C ILE A 224 11.14 -10.44 -8.24
N PRO A 225 11.11 -9.35 -7.45
CA PRO A 225 10.59 -8.07 -7.91
C PRO A 225 11.58 -7.39 -8.85
N ARG A 226 11.08 -6.85 -9.97
CA ARG A 226 11.85 -6.03 -10.92
C ARG A 226 10.93 -4.98 -11.53
N THR A 227 11.44 -3.78 -11.75
CA THR A 227 10.68 -2.61 -12.26
C THR A 227 10.03 -2.85 -13.63
N TYR A 228 10.47 -3.87 -14.37
CA TYR A 228 9.93 -4.24 -15.68
C TYR A 228 9.45 -5.69 -15.72
N GLY A 229 8.68 -6.09 -14.71
CA GLY A 229 8.06 -7.41 -14.61
C GLY A 229 8.78 -8.32 -13.62
N GLY A 230 8.02 -8.73 -12.59
CA GLY A 230 8.43 -9.73 -11.62
C GLY A 230 8.57 -11.10 -12.29
N ARG A 231 9.39 -11.96 -11.69
CA ARG A 231 9.67 -13.30 -12.24
C ARG A 231 9.69 -14.34 -11.15
N ASP A 232 9.66 -15.59 -11.59
CA ASP A 232 9.82 -16.76 -10.72
C ASP A 232 8.81 -16.76 -9.56
N ASP A 233 7.55 -16.38 -9.81
CA ASP A 233 6.50 -16.50 -8.81
C ASP A 233 6.32 -17.98 -8.40
N ARG A 234 6.37 -18.24 -7.09
CA ARG A 234 6.26 -19.60 -6.55
C ARG A 234 5.63 -19.61 -5.16
N PRO A 235 4.89 -20.68 -4.81
CA PRO A 235 4.41 -20.91 -3.45
C PRO A 235 5.57 -21.25 -2.51
N LEU A 236 5.42 -20.92 -1.23
CA LEU A 236 6.39 -21.28 -0.17
C LEU A 236 6.11 -22.65 0.46
N GLY A 237 5.02 -23.33 0.09
CA GLY A 237 4.55 -24.52 0.80
C GLY A 237 3.89 -24.23 2.15
N ILE A 238 3.72 -22.94 2.50
CA ILE A 238 3.07 -22.48 3.72
C ILE A 238 1.67 -21.97 3.37
N SER A 239 0.66 -22.40 4.11
CA SER A 239 -0.71 -21.91 3.98
C SER A 239 -1.35 -21.71 5.35
N LYS A 240 -2.03 -20.58 5.52
CA LYS A 240 -2.86 -20.24 6.69
C LYS A 240 -4.07 -19.47 6.23
N ALA A 241 -5.25 -19.77 6.78
CA ALA A 241 -6.46 -19.04 6.44
C ALA A 241 -6.35 -17.56 6.83
N GLU A 242 -6.94 -16.68 6.00
CA GLU A 242 -7.08 -15.25 6.28
C GLU A 242 -5.77 -14.55 6.65
N VAL A 243 -4.69 -14.84 5.92
CA VAL A 243 -3.46 -14.05 6.02
C VAL A 243 -3.79 -12.63 5.61
N ASN A 244 -3.64 -11.67 6.52
CA ASN A 244 -4.14 -10.31 6.33
C ASN A 244 -3.04 -9.23 6.43
N SER A 245 -1.84 -9.59 6.88
CA SER A 245 -0.76 -8.65 7.11
C SER A 245 0.59 -9.36 7.14
N PHE A 246 1.64 -8.63 6.78
CA PHE A 246 3.03 -9.00 7.05
C PHE A 246 3.66 -7.96 8.00
N GLY A 247 4.75 -8.35 8.66
CA GLY A 247 5.56 -7.48 9.50
C GLY A 247 7.05 -7.67 9.20
N GLU A 248 7.83 -6.63 9.42
CA GLU A 248 9.29 -6.67 9.41
C GLU A 248 9.78 -5.97 10.69
N ASP A 249 10.71 -6.58 11.41
CA ASP A 249 11.32 -5.95 12.59
C ASP A 249 12.59 -5.16 12.27
N SER A 250 13.25 -4.62 13.30
CA SER A 250 14.49 -3.85 13.15
C SER A 250 15.68 -4.66 12.61
N GLU A 251 15.67 -5.99 12.76
CA GLU A 251 16.69 -6.91 12.26
C GLU A 251 16.37 -7.40 10.83
N GLY A 252 15.21 -7.04 10.27
CA GLY A 252 14.76 -7.52 8.97
C GLY A 252 14.07 -8.88 9.01
N ARG A 253 13.76 -9.43 10.20
CA ARG A 253 13.00 -10.68 10.32
C ARG A 253 11.58 -10.46 9.85
N ILE A 254 11.05 -11.43 9.12
CA ILE A 254 9.72 -11.34 8.52
C ILE A 254 8.69 -12.12 9.33
N TYR A 255 7.52 -11.51 9.46
CA TYR A 255 6.35 -12.05 10.12
C TYR A 255 5.13 -11.98 9.20
N PHE A 256 4.13 -12.82 9.46
CA PHE A 256 2.79 -12.68 8.90
C PHE A 256 1.72 -12.92 9.96
N ALA A 257 0.56 -12.30 9.79
CA ALA A 257 -0.57 -12.45 10.70
C ALA A 257 -1.74 -13.14 9.99
N SER A 258 -2.54 -13.87 10.77
CA SER A 258 -3.76 -14.52 10.32
C SER A 258 -4.92 -14.11 11.21
N LEU A 259 -5.95 -13.51 10.63
CA LEU A 259 -7.16 -13.13 11.37
C LEU A 259 -7.90 -14.36 11.89
N ALA A 260 -8.06 -15.39 11.05
CA ALA A 260 -8.70 -16.64 11.41
C ALA A 260 -8.12 -17.30 12.68
N THR A 261 -6.81 -17.14 12.92
CA THR A 261 -6.15 -17.73 14.09
C THR A 261 -5.87 -16.74 15.21
N GLY A 262 -5.95 -15.43 14.95
CA GLY A 262 -5.53 -14.38 15.87
C GLY A 262 -4.03 -14.39 16.20
N LYS A 263 -3.20 -15.01 15.35
CA LYS A 263 -1.77 -15.23 15.62
C LYS A 263 -0.87 -14.49 14.64
N VAL A 264 0.34 -14.17 15.13
CA VAL A 264 1.48 -13.73 14.33
C VAL A 264 2.48 -14.88 14.26
N PHE A 265 2.99 -15.14 13.06
CA PHE A 265 3.95 -16.19 12.75
C PHE A 265 5.25 -15.55 12.26
N ALA A 266 6.38 -16.06 12.71
CA ALA A 266 7.69 -15.70 12.16
C ALA A 266 8.05 -16.65 11.01
N ILE A 267 8.65 -16.12 9.94
CA ILE A 267 9.31 -16.93 8.91
C ILE A 267 10.76 -17.12 9.36
N LEU A 268 11.13 -18.36 9.67
CA LEU A 268 12.44 -18.70 10.22
C LEU A 268 13.46 -19.02 9.13
N PRO A 269 14.77 -18.92 9.44
CA PRO A 269 15.86 -19.46 8.62
C PRO A 269 15.67 -20.95 8.30
N GLU A 270 16.34 -21.38 7.23
CA GLU A 270 16.39 -22.79 6.80
C GLU A 270 17.26 -23.66 7.73
#